data_AF-A0A351NX51-F1
#
_entry.id   AF-A0A351NX51-F1
#
_cell.length_a   1.000
_cell.length_b   1.000
_cell.length_c   1.000
_cell.angle_alpha   90.00
_cell.angle_beta   90.00
_cell.angle_gamma   90.00
#
_symmetry.space_group_name_H-M   'P 1'
#
loop_
_entity.id
_entity.type
_entity.pdbx_description
1 polymer ?
#
loop_
_entity_poly.entity_id
_entity_poly.type
_entity_poly.pdbx_seq_one_letter_code
_entity_poly.pdbx_strand_id
1 'polypeptide(L)'
;MEDQNIFSKNLRLLISYSHSIASVSRDLQISRQQLTKYLSGKNLPSVRNLRKISDFFGVEETEIFMPVDDFRRLIALNPPRATSTDPME
;
A
#
# COMPACT_ATOMS: atom_id res chain seq x y z
N MET A 1 5.89 9.74 15.31
CA MET A 1 4.51 9.95 14.81
C MET A 1 4.48 10.28 13.31
N GLU A 2 5.63 10.56 12.68
CA GLU A 2 5.71 10.93 11.26
C GLU A 2 5.47 9.74 10.32
N ASP A 3 5.96 8.55 10.68
CA ASP A 3 5.85 7.32 9.87
C ASP A 3 4.40 6.91 9.59
N GLN A 4 3.50 7.16 10.55
CA GLN A 4 2.07 6.87 10.38
C GLN A 4 1.43 7.75 9.32
N ASN A 5 1.86 9.03 9.24
CA ASN A 5 1.33 9.98 8.27
C ASN A 5 1.88 9.68 6.87
N ILE A 6 3.19 9.37 6.79
CA ILE A 6 3.84 8.96 5.54
C ILE A 6 3.17 7.70 4.99
N PHE A 7 3.06 6.65 5.82
CA PHE A 7 2.40 5.40 5.44
C PHE A 7 0.95 5.63 4.98
N SER A 8 0.17 6.39 5.74
CA SER A 8 -1.23 6.72 5.41
C SER A 8 -1.36 7.36 4.03
N LYS A 9 -0.50 8.35 3.73
CA LYS A 9 -0.50 9.06 2.45
C LYS A 9 -0.04 8.17 1.29
N ASN A 10 1.01 7.36 1.50
CA ASN A 10 1.49 6.40 0.49
C ASN A 10 0.46 5.32 0.20
N LEU A 11 -0.19 4.76 1.23
CA LEU A 11 -1.27 3.79 1.07
C LEU A 11 -2.46 4.40 0.31
N ARG A 12 -2.81 5.66 0.60
CA ARG A 12 -3.88 6.35 -0.12
C ARG A 12 -3.53 6.53 -1.60
N LEU A 13 -2.27 6.84 -1.89
CA LEU A 13 -1.77 6.94 -3.25
C LEU A 13 -1.86 5.59 -3.98
N LEU A 14 -1.37 4.52 -3.39
CA LEU A 14 -1.45 3.16 -3.93
C LEU A 14 -2.88 2.73 -4.23
N ILE A 15 -3.80 2.99 -3.29
CA ILE A 15 -5.23 2.72 -3.47
C ILE A 15 -5.82 3.54 -4.61
N SER A 16 -5.34 4.77 -4.84
CA SER A 16 -5.78 5.61 -5.95
C SER A 16 -5.36 5.06 -7.32
N TYR A 17 -4.29 4.26 -7.38
CA TYR A 17 -3.89 3.52 -8.58
C TYR A 17 -4.65 2.20 -8.75
N SER A 18 -5.31 1.71 -7.69
CA SER A 18 -6.12 0.50 -7.70
C SER A 18 -7.60 0.78 -7.96
N HIS A 19 -8.35 -0.26 -8.35
CA HIS A 19 -9.77 -0.14 -8.70
C HIS A 19 -10.66 0.35 -7.55
N SER A 20 -10.45 -0.11 -6.31
CA SER A 20 -11.25 0.29 -5.14
C SER A 20 -10.74 -0.25 -3.82
N ILE A 21 -10.93 0.52 -2.74
CA ILE A 21 -10.65 0.13 -1.33
C ILE A 21 -11.30 -1.22 -0.98
N ALA A 22 -12.53 -1.46 -1.44
CA ALA A 22 -13.26 -2.70 -1.13
C ALA A 22 -12.65 -3.93 -1.82
N SER A 23 -12.06 -3.76 -3.01
CA SER A 23 -11.35 -4.84 -3.70
C SER A 23 -10.03 -5.11 -2.99
N VAL A 24 -9.24 -4.06 -2.74
CA VAL A 24 -7.96 -4.11 -2.01
C VAL A 24 -8.13 -4.75 -0.62
N SER A 25 -9.21 -4.43 0.10
CA SER A 25 -9.54 -5.04 1.40
C SER A 25 -9.73 -6.56 1.31
N ARG A 26 -10.35 -7.08 0.24
CA ARG A 26 -10.52 -8.53 0.04
C ARG A 26 -9.20 -9.18 -0.33
N ASP A 27 -8.47 -8.62 -1.28
CA ASP A 27 -7.18 -9.15 -1.73
C ASP A 27 -6.15 -9.20 -0.62
N LEU A 28 -6.00 -8.11 0.14
CA LEU A 28 -5.09 -8.05 1.28
C LEU A 28 -5.56 -8.91 2.47
N GLN A 29 -6.81 -9.40 2.44
CA GLN A 29 -7.48 -10.05 3.57
C GLN A 29 -7.45 -9.17 4.83
N ILE A 30 -7.60 -7.85 4.65
CA ILE A 30 -7.63 -6.85 5.72
C ILE A 30 -9.03 -6.23 5.72
N SER A 31 -9.74 -6.30 6.85
CA SER A 31 -11.06 -5.67 6.96
C SER A 31 -11.02 -4.19 6.59
N ARG A 32 -12.03 -3.71 5.84
CA ARG A 32 -12.18 -2.31 5.44
C ARG A 32 -11.96 -1.33 6.61
N GLN A 33 -12.42 -1.68 7.80
CA GLN A 33 -12.21 -0.87 9.01
C GLN A 33 -10.73 -0.71 9.41
N GLN A 34 -9.91 -1.76 9.27
CA GLN A 34 -8.47 -1.68 9.51
C GLN A 34 -7.81 -0.79 8.44
N LEU A 35 -8.19 -0.96 7.18
CA LEU A 35 -7.69 -0.12 6.08
C LEU A 35 -8.00 1.37 6.32
N THR A 36 -9.23 1.70 6.73
CA THR A 36 -9.63 3.08 7.05
C THR A 36 -8.83 3.65 8.24
N LYS A 37 -8.52 2.83 9.26
CA LYS A 37 -7.67 3.25 10.39
C LYS A 37 -6.25 3.58 9.94
N TYR A 38 -5.70 2.77 9.04
CA TYR A 38 -4.38 3.00 8.45
C TYR A 38 -4.38 4.26 7.57
N LEU A 39 -5.41 4.43 6.74
CA LEU A 39 -5.60 5.64 5.92
C LEU A 39 -5.79 6.90 6.75
N SER A 40 -6.33 6.79 7.97
CA SER A 40 -6.46 7.91 8.89
C SER A 40 -5.14 8.25 9.60
N GLY A 41 -4.08 7.47 9.39
CA GLY A 41 -2.81 7.62 10.12
C GLY A 41 -2.96 7.36 11.63
N LYS A 42 -4.00 6.63 12.05
CA LYS A 42 -4.26 6.33 13.46
C LYS A 42 -3.50 5.10 13.96
N ASN A 43 -3.22 4.16 13.06
CA ASN A 43 -2.49 2.92 13.35
C ASN A 43 -1.54 2.61 12.20
N LEU A 44 -0.41 2.00 12.53
CA LEU A 44 0.46 1.33 11.57
C LEU A 44 0.02 -0.12 11.38
N PRO A 45 0.10 -0.69 10.16
CA PRO A 45 0.02 -2.13 9.99
C PRO A 45 1.14 -2.85 10.76
N SER A 46 0.85 -4.05 11.26
CA SER A 46 1.90 -4.97 11.70
C SER A 46 2.72 -5.44 10.51
N VAL A 47 3.96 -5.89 10.74
CA VAL A 47 4.88 -6.45 9.72
C VAL A 47 4.18 -7.44 8.78
N ARG A 48 3.30 -8.29 9.31
CA ARG A 48 2.51 -9.25 8.51
C ARG A 48 1.57 -8.57 7.49
N ASN A 49 0.89 -7.51 7.90
CA ASN A 49 0.00 -6.75 7.02
C ASN A 49 0.81 -5.86 6.08
N LEU A 50 1.92 -5.31 6.55
CA LEU A 50 2.83 -4.51 5.74
C LEU A 50 3.40 -5.35 4.58
N ARG A 51 3.90 -6.56 4.86
CA ARG A 51 4.30 -7.55 3.86
C ARG A 51 3.22 -7.81 2.82
N LYS A 52 1.97 -8.06 3.25
CA LYS A 52 0.84 -8.29 2.32
C LYS A 52 0.54 -7.08 1.44
N ILE A 53 0.58 -5.88 2.02
CA ILE A 53 0.37 -4.62 1.29
C ILE A 53 1.48 -4.45 0.26
N SER A 54 2.72 -4.59 0.70
CA SER A 54 3.94 -4.49 -0.12
C SER A 54 3.89 -5.47 -1.28
N ASP A 55 3.62 -6.75 -1.00
CA ASP A 55 3.48 -7.83 -1.99
C ASP A 55 2.35 -7.57 -3.00
N PHE A 56 1.18 -7.17 -2.52
CA PHE A 56 0.02 -6.86 -3.37
C PHE A 56 0.26 -5.68 -4.31
N PHE A 57 0.93 -4.63 -3.82
CA PHE A 57 1.28 -3.46 -4.63
C PHE A 57 2.61 -3.62 -5.37
N GLY A 58 3.38 -4.69 -5.15
CA GLY A 58 4.70 -4.85 -5.75
C GLY A 58 5.71 -3.75 -5.37
N VAL A 59 5.63 -3.28 -4.12
CA VAL A 59 6.55 -2.29 -3.54
C VAL A 59 7.22 -2.89 -2.30
N GLU A 60 8.38 -2.39 -1.90
CA GLU A 60 9.03 -2.81 -0.66
C GLU A 60 8.48 -2.11 0.58
N GLU A 61 8.66 -2.78 1.73
CA GLU A 61 8.30 -2.25 3.04
C GLU A 61 8.97 -0.90 3.30
N THR A 62 10.24 -0.75 2.89
CA THR A 62 11.04 0.48 3.02
C THR A 62 10.56 1.61 2.11
N GLU A 63 10.12 1.30 0.89
CA GLU A 63 9.57 2.27 -0.06
C GLU A 63 8.27 2.87 0.46
N ILE A 64 7.41 2.06 1.09
CA ILE A 64 6.17 2.53 1.70
C ILE A 64 6.40 3.56 2.83
N PHE A 65 7.57 3.55 3.47
CA PHE A 65 7.95 4.53 4.50
C PHE A 65 8.72 5.73 3.96
N MET A 66 8.97 5.81 2.65
CA MET A 66 9.67 6.95 2.07
C MET A 66 8.77 8.19 1.98
N PRO A 67 9.34 9.40 1.87
CA PRO A 67 8.58 10.62 1.72
C PRO A 67 7.58 10.51 0.57
N VAL A 68 6.36 10.96 0.80
CA VAL A 68 5.24 10.79 -0.13
C VAL A 68 5.54 11.38 -1.51
N ASP A 69 6.29 12.49 -1.55
CA ASP A 69 6.74 13.13 -2.77
C ASP A 69 7.70 12.25 -3.60
N ASP A 70 8.64 11.57 -2.94
CA ASP A 70 9.55 10.62 -3.57
C ASP A 70 8.81 9.36 -4.00
N PHE A 71 8.00 8.79 -3.10
CA PHE A 71 7.19 7.60 -3.38
C PHE A 71 6.29 7.83 -4.59
N ARG A 72 5.65 9.00 -4.65
CA ARG A 72 4.78 9.37 -5.76
C ARG A 72 5.52 9.45 -7.08
N ARG A 73 6.76 9.95 -7.10
CA ARG A 73 7.58 9.94 -8.32
C ARG A 73 7.95 8.52 -8.71
N LEU A 74 8.35 7.69 -7.75
CA LEU A 74 8.72 6.30 -7.98
C LEU A 74 7.55 5.51 -8.57
N ILE A 75 6.36 5.61 -7.98
CA ILE A 75 5.14 4.98 -8.46
C ILE A 75 4.66 5.57 -9.80
N ALA A 76 4.86 6.86 -10.05
CA ALA A 76 4.53 7.46 -11.34
C ALA A 76 5.44 6.94 -12.48
N LEU A 77 6.70 6.60 -12.16
CA LEU A 77 7.65 6.02 -13.10
C LEU A 77 7.46 4.51 -13.27
N ASN A 78 7.12 3.81 -12.18
CA ASN A 78 6.86 2.38 -12.16
C ASN A 78 5.56 2.11 -11.38
N PRO A 79 4.39 2.19 -12.05
CA PRO A 79 3.13 1.95 -11.37
C PRO A 79 3.10 0.52 -10.85
N PRO A 80 2.55 0.30 -9.63
CA PRO A 80 2.42 -1.01 -9.04
C PRO A 80 1.64 -1.87 -10.04
N ARG A 81 2.33 -2.85 -10.63
CA ARG A 81 1.70 -3.81 -11.54
C ARG A 81 0.69 -4.56 -10.68
N ALA A 82 -0.59 -4.21 -10.81
CA ALA A 82 -1.68 -5.01 -10.28
C ALA A 82 -1.58 -6.38 -10.96
N THR A 83 -0.85 -7.27 -10.32
CA THR A 83 -0.67 -8.70 -10.61
C THR A 83 -1.05 -9.10 -12.04
N SER A 84 -0.11 -8.93 -12.98
CA SER A 84 0.18 -10.09 -13.83
C SER A 84 0.85 -11.10 -12.91
N THR A 85 0.05 -11.91 -12.22
CA THR A 85 0.54 -13.18 -11.69
C THR A 85 0.86 -14.05 -12.90
N ASP A 86 2.03 -13.85 -13.47
CA ASP A 86 2.74 -14.85 -14.25
C ASP A 86 4.12 -14.98 -13.61
N PRO A 87 4.27 -15.84 -12.60
CA PRO A 87 5.48 -16.63 -12.51
C PRO A 87 5.41 -17.70 -13.62
N MET A 88 6.24 -17.51 -14.66
CA MET A 88 6.66 -18.60 -15.54
C MET A 88 7.26 -19.74 -14.71
N GLU A 89 7.01 -20.96 -15.22
CA GLU A 89 7.59 -22.28 -14.87
C GLU A 89 6.99 -23.05 -13.68
#